data_AF-A0A7V9GDQ3-F1
#
_entry.id   AF-A0A7V9GDQ3-F1
#
_cell.length_a   1.000
_cell.length_b   1.000
_cell.length_c   1.000
_cell.angle_alpha   90.00
_cell.angle_beta   90.00
_cell.angle_gamma   90.00
#
_symmetry.space_group_name_H-M   'P 1'
#
loop_
_entity.id
_entity.type
_entity.pdbx_description
1 polymer ?
#
loop_
_entity_poly.entity_id
_entity_poly.type
_entity_poly.pdbx_seq_one_letter_code
_entity_poly.pdbx_strand_id
1 'polypeptide(L)' 'MCLIVIAPSGFKESLSAEEATKIIAKGLRKVFKDAEITEIILENLFFFSE' A
#
# COMPACT_ATOMS: atom_id res chain seq x y z
N MET A 1 9.13 -11.86 -15.58
CA MET A 1 8.05 -11.36 -14.72
C MET A 1 8.69 -10.63 -13.55
N CYS A 2 8.29 -9.39 -13.25
CA CYS A 2 8.76 -8.65 -12.08
C CYS A 2 7.69 -8.74 -10.98
N LEU A 3 8.09 -9.02 -9.74
CA LEU A 3 7.22 -8.99 -8.57
C LEU A 3 7.44 -7.68 -7.82
N ILE A 4 6.36 -6.94 -7.57
CA ILE A 4 6.37 -5.72 -6.78
C ILE A 4 5.49 -5.93 -5.55
N VAL A 5 6.08 -5.80 -4.36
CA VAL A 5 5.36 -5.86 -3.09
C VAL A 5 5.12 -4.45 -2.58
N ILE A 6 3.88 -4.15 -2.23
CA ILE A 6 3.44 -2.86 -1.69
C ILE A 6 3.07 -3.08 -0.24
N ALA A 7 3.88 -2.56 0.68
CA ALA A 7 3.66 -2.68 2.12
C ALA A 7 3.83 -1.35 2.85
N PRO A 8 3.02 -0.31 2.57
CA PRO A 8 3.03 0.93 3.31
C PRO A 8 2.25 0.80 4.64
N SER A 9 2.57 1.65 5.62
CA SER A 9 1.64 1.96 6.70
C SER A 9 0.66 3.06 6.27
N GLY A 10 -0.19 3.50 7.20
CA GLY A 10 -0.96 4.73 7.02
C GLY A 10 -0.08 5.98 6.99
N PHE A 11 -0.59 7.02 6.37
CA PHE A 11 -0.07 8.38 6.44
C PHE A 11 -0.86 9.11 7.53
N LYS A 12 -0.17 9.56 8.59
CA LYS A 12 -0.78 10.22 9.75
C LYS A 12 -1.71 11.36 9.30
N GLU A 13 -2.92 11.41 9.89
CA GLU A 13 -3.95 12.42 9.63
C GLU A 13 -4.46 12.48 8.17
N SER A 14 -4.10 11.51 7.32
CA SER A 14 -4.43 11.57 5.89
C SER A 14 -5.00 10.26 5.35
N LEU A 15 -4.21 9.20 5.29
CA LEU A 15 -4.61 7.94 4.65
C LEU A 15 -4.40 6.77 5.60
N SER A 16 -5.37 5.87 5.65
CA SER A 16 -5.16 4.54 6.23
C SER A 16 -4.12 3.75 5.43
N ALA A 17 -3.56 2.70 6.04
CA ALA A 17 -2.62 1.80 5.35
C ALA A 17 -3.28 1.12 4.13
N GLU A 18 -4.57 0.80 4.24
CA GLU A 18 -5.36 0.22 3.15
C GLU A 18 -5.52 1.19 1.97
N GLU A 19 -5.88 2.45 2.24
CA GLU A 19 -6.04 3.47 1.20
C GLU A 19 -4.72 3.75 0.49
N ALA A 20 -3.64 3.90 1.25
CA ALA A 20 -2.29 4.07 0.72
C ALA A 20 -1.91 2.92 -0.22
N THR A 21 -2.10 1.68 0.24
CA THR A 21 -1.78 0.46 -0.52
C THR A 21 -2.53 0.43 -1.85
N LYS A 22 -3.85 0.67 -1.82
CA LYS A 22 -4.70 0.66 -3.02
C LYS A 22 -4.32 1.75 -4.02
N ILE A 23 -4.03 2.96 -3.55
CA ILE A 23 -3.64 4.09 -4.40
C ILE A 23 -2.31 3.80 -5.11
N ILE A 24 -1.31 3.32 -4.38
CA ILE A 24 0.00 2.96 -4.93
C ILE A 24 -0.16 1.82 -5.95
N ALA A 25 -0.90 0.77 -5.62
CA ALA A 25 -1.14 -0.35 -6.51
C ALA A 25 -1.83 0.07 -7.81
N LYS A 26 -2.82 0.96 -7.72
CA LYS A 26 -3.50 1.55 -8.89
C LYS A 26 -2.52 2.34 -9.77
N GLY A 27 -1.59 3.07 -9.18
CA GLY A 27 -0.53 3.78 -9.91
C GLY A 27 0.41 2.81 -10.63
N LEU A 28 0.90 1.79 -9.92
CA LEU A 28 1.83 0.81 -10.47
C LEU A 28 1.21 -0.01 -11.60
N ARG A 29 -0.05 -0.44 -11.48
CA ARG A 29 -0.81 -1.13 -12.56
C ARG A 29 -0.98 -0.28 -13.83
N LYS A 30 -0.83 1.05 -13.75
CA LYS A 30 -0.85 1.91 -14.95
C LYS A 30 0.45 1.84 -15.73
N VAL A 31 1.58 1.67 -15.05
CA VAL A 31 2.92 1.72 -15.64
C VAL A 31 3.46 0.32 -15.93
N PHE A 32 3.35 -0.58 -14.96
CA PHE A 32 3.84 -1.95 -15.05
C PHE A 32 2.66 -2.89 -15.35
N LYS A 33 2.35 -3.07 -16.63
CA LYS A 33 1.21 -3.89 -17.09
C LYS A 33 1.36 -5.37 -16.81
N ASP A 34 2.60 -5.86 -16.82
CA ASP A 34 2.91 -7.28 -16.72
C ASP A 34 3.58 -7.64 -15.38
N ALA A 35 3.58 -6.72 -14.42
CA ALA A 35 4.12 -6.99 -13.09
C ALA A 35 3.07 -7.69 -12.23
N GLU A 36 3.52 -8.68 -11.47
CA GLU A 36 2.76 -9.23 -10.37
C GLU A 36 2.83 -8.24 -9.20
N ILE A 37 1.67 -7.80 -8.71
CA ILE A 37 1.58 -6.81 -7.63
C ILE A 37 0.92 -7.45 -6.43
N THR A 38 1.68 -7.59 -5.34
CA THR A 38 1.19 -8.08 -4.04
C THR A 38 1.00 -6.92 -3.08
N GLU A 39 -0.18 -6.83 -2.50
CA GLU A 39 -0.59 -5.80 -1.54
C GLU A 39 -0.53 -6.38 -0.12
N ILE A 40 0.23 -5.76 0.79
CA ILE A 40 0.33 -6.13 2.20
C ILE A 40 -0.04 -4.91 3.03
N ILE A 41 -1.12 -5.00 3.81
CA ILE A 41 -1.53 -3.91 4.69
C ILE A 41 -0.69 -4.01 5.98
N LEU A 42 0.14 -3.00 6.23
CA LEU A 42 0.83 -2.88 7.51
C LEU A 42 -0.03 -2.09 8.49
N GLU A 43 -0.63 -2.80 9.46
CA GLU A 43 -1.29 -2.15 10.58
C GLU A 43 -0.25 -1.77 11.64
N ASN A 44 -0.18 -0.48 11.98
CA ASN A 44 0.55 -0.02 13.15
C ASN A 44 -0.35 -0.21 14.37
N LEU A 45 0.01 -1.14 15.26
CA LEU A 45 -0.63 -1.36 16.57
C LEU A 45 -0.64 -0.10 17.47
N PHE A 46 0.10 0.95 17.11
CA PHE A 46 0.23 2.21 17.86
C PHE A 46 -0.77 3.32 17.46
N PHE A 47 -1.68 3.10 16.50
CA PHE A 47 -2.70 4.11 16.15
C PHE A 47 -3.88 4.20 17.15
N PHE A 48 -3.88 3.38 18.21
CA PHE A 48 -4.90 3.41 19.28
C PHE A 48 -4.43 4.06 20.59
N SER A 49 -3.25 4.66 20.63
CA SER A 49 -2.77 5.37 21.82
C SER A 49 -2.79 6.89 21.61
N GLU A 50 -3.98 7.47 21.71
CA GLU A 50 -4.20 8.81 22.28
C GLU A 50 -5.34 8.71 23.31
#